data_AF-A0A829Y5C6-F1
#
_entry.id   AF-A0A829Y5C6-F1
#
_cell.length_a   1.000
_cell.length_b   1.000
_cell.length_c   1.000
_cell.angle_alpha   90.00
_cell.angle_beta   90.00
_cell.angle_gamma   90.00
#
_symmetry.space_group_name_H-M   'P 1'
#
loop_
_entity.id
_entity.type
_entity.pdbx_description
1 polymer ?
#
loop_
_entity_poly.entity_id
_entity_poly.type
_entity_poly.pdbx_seq_one_letter_code
_entity_poly.pdbx_strand_id
1 'polypeptide(L)'
;MNAALVDEPPIDTSLEHYMEERALAIALAMVRTPEEQAKIEHLANLRDALMEHRQAHSKEATAKRHARGEIYSKARVAAINALAPSREEMDSNVKGLYLEQGTSEDVLRAHARTHFASGLVSKRLSLALMPDDIAESAREMQEHEESFARAWIDAIGDLSFVNEMRELQREAVMMFRTASRPMYLVTYPESDVMNDETAAALGKAWNKLDALSQSLGVQPLSGFIAFDEEGETAGAAASEILTTVRALIAAIESGAHKIASKKQVLEILASLSATLAKVAGSGGRACFDVDV
;
A
#
# COMPACT_ATOMS: atom_id res chain seq x y z
N MET A 1 17.93 -37.50 13.02
CA MET A 1 18.64 -36.27 13.42
C MET A 1 17.78 -35.59 14.47
N ASN A 2 18.33 -35.39 15.67
CA ASN A 2 17.64 -34.71 16.75
C ASN A 2 17.40 -33.25 16.35
N ALA A 3 16.14 -32.85 16.25
CA ALA A 3 15.74 -31.45 16.22
C ALA A 3 16.21 -30.82 17.54
N ALA A 4 17.37 -30.16 17.50
CA ALA A 4 17.72 -29.24 18.56
C ALA A 4 16.59 -28.21 18.60
N LEU A 5 15.85 -28.21 19.72
CA LEU A 5 14.88 -27.16 20.04
C LEU A 5 15.58 -25.82 19.81
N VAL A 6 15.12 -25.07 18.82
CA VAL A 6 15.63 -23.76 18.47
C VAL A 6 15.37 -22.84 19.67
N ASP A 7 16.40 -22.54 20.46
CA ASP A 7 16.33 -21.66 21.63
C ASP A 7 16.50 -20.19 21.22
N GLU A 8 15.66 -19.74 20.30
CA GLU A 8 15.51 -18.30 20.01
C GLU A 8 14.55 -17.69 21.03
N PRO A 9 14.98 -16.68 21.81
CA PRO A 9 14.06 -15.97 22.71
C PRO A 9 12.93 -15.30 21.92
N PRO A 10 11.74 -15.10 22.52
CA PRO A 10 10.66 -14.42 21.83
C PRO A 10 11.02 -12.95 21.54
N ILE A 11 10.68 -12.50 20.33
CA ILE A 11 10.63 -11.07 20.00
C ILE A 11 9.37 -10.50 20.67
N ASP A 12 9.52 -9.36 21.34
CA ASP A 12 8.40 -8.69 22.01
C ASP A 12 7.56 -7.92 20.97
N THR A 13 6.36 -8.44 20.70
CA THR A 13 5.37 -7.82 19.81
C THR A 13 4.17 -7.26 20.58
N SER A 14 4.24 -7.17 21.91
CA SER A 14 3.09 -6.81 22.77
C SER A 14 2.52 -5.42 22.50
N LEU A 15 3.29 -4.52 21.90
CA LEU A 15 2.89 -3.15 21.60
C LEU A 15 2.65 -2.85 20.11
N GLU A 16 2.81 -3.85 19.23
CA GLU A 16 2.77 -3.67 17.76
C GLU A 16 1.46 -3.03 17.27
N HIS A 17 0.33 -3.41 17.88
CA HIS A 17 -1.01 -2.91 17.52
C HIS A 17 -1.65 -2.08 18.64
N TYR A 18 -0.82 -1.49 19.51
CA TYR A 18 -1.30 -0.73 20.66
C TYR A 18 -2.03 0.56 20.24
N MET A 19 -1.49 1.31 19.27
CA MET A 19 -2.11 2.55 18.80
C MET A 19 -3.51 2.33 18.22
N GLU A 20 -3.70 1.25 17.47
CA GLU A 20 -4.98 0.83 16.88
C GLU A 20 -6.01 0.49 17.97
N GLU A 21 -5.60 -0.28 18.99
CA GLU A 21 -6.45 -0.60 20.15
C GLU A 21 -6.91 0.65 20.90
N ARG A 22 -5.96 1.57 21.16
CA ARG A 22 -6.25 2.79 21.91
C ARG A 22 -7.11 3.75 21.12
N ALA A 23 -6.92 3.86 19.81
CA ALA A 23 -7.78 4.66 18.94
C ALA A 23 -9.24 4.19 19.03
N LEU A 24 -9.49 2.88 18.90
CA LEU A 24 -10.85 2.32 19.02
C LEU A 24 -11.45 2.54 20.41
N ALA A 25 -10.69 2.29 21.47
CA ALA A 25 -11.17 2.47 22.83
C ALA A 25 -11.53 3.93 23.15
N ILE A 26 -10.71 4.88 22.68
CA ILE A 26 -10.96 6.32 22.84
C ILE A 26 -12.15 6.75 21.99
N ALA A 27 -12.21 6.33 20.73
CA ALA A 27 -13.34 6.62 19.85
C ALA A 27 -14.66 6.12 20.46
N LEU A 28 -14.68 4.89 20.98
CA LEU A 28 -15.86 4.31 21.65
C LEU A 28 -16.29 5.12 22.88
N ALA A 29 -15.34 5.62 23.67
CA ALA A 29 -15.63 6.46 24.83
C ALA A 29 -16.18 7.85 24.46
N MET A 30 -16.00 8.29 23.21
CA MET A 30 -16.44 9.60 22.70
C MET A 30 -17.76 9.55 21.93
N VAL A 31 -18.33 8.36 21.74
CA VAL A 31 -19.58 8.14 21.00
C VAL A 31 -20.75 8.91 21.62
N ARG A 32 -21.60 9.46 20.75
CA ARG A 32 -22.81 10.21 21.13
C ARG A 32 -24.10 9.56 20.66
N THR A 33 -24.03 8.60 19.74
CA THR A 33 -25.20 7.94 19.14
C THR A 33 -25.07 6.41 19.13
N PRO A 34 -26.17 5.65 19.21
CA PRO A 34 -26.15 4.19 19.07
C PRO A 34 -25.55 3.73 17.74
N GLU A 35 -25.75 4.49 16.66
CA GLU A 35 -25.21 4.19 15.35
C GLU A 35 -23.68 4.31 15.32
N GLU A 36 -23.11 5.36 15.91
CA GLU A 36 -21.67 5.50 16.10
C GLU A 36 -21.09 4.37 16.97
N GLN A 37 -21.82 3.99 18.03
CA GLN A 37 -21.40 2.89 18.90
C GLN A 37 -21.28 1.58 18.12
N ALA A 38 -22.33 1.22 17.39
CA ALA A 38 -22.37 -0.01 16.61
C ALA A 38 -21.27 -0.07 15.55
N LYS A 39 -20.94 1.06 14.90
CA LYS A 39 -19.82 1.15 13.95
C LYS A 39 -18.48 0.86 14.61
N ILE A 40 -18.19 1.49 15.74
CA ILE A 40 -16.88 1.32 16.42
C ILE A 40 -16.76 -0.06 17.05
N GLU A 41 -17.83 -0.60 17.63
CA GLU A 41 -17.88 -1.98 18.12
C GLU A 41 -17.67 -2.99 16.98
N HIS A 42 -18.23 -2.74 15.80
CA HIS A 42 -17.97 -3.55 14.61
C HIS A 42 -16.48 -3.52 14.23
N LEU A 43 -15.84 -2.35 14.22
CA LEU A 43 -14.39 -2.25 13.99
C LEU A 43 -13.57 -3.00 15.05
N ALA A 44 -13.95 -2.93 16.32
CA ALA A 44 -13.29 -3.69 17.37
C ALA A 44 -13.38 -5.21 17.14
N ASN A 45 -14.54 -5.72 16.72
CA ASN A 45 -14.71 -7.12 16.38
C ASN A 45 -13.88 -7.54 15.15
N LEU A 46 -13.81 -6.69 14.12
CA LEU A 46 -12.96 -6.93 12.95
C LEU A 46 -11.47 -6.94 13.32
N ARG A 47 -11.05 -6.07 14.24
CA ARG A 47 -9.69 -6.06 14.77
C ARG A 47 -9.36 -7.36 15.48
N ASP A 48 -10.27 -7.86 16.32
CA ASP A 48 -10.03 -9.11 17.05
C ASP A 48 -9.83 -10.28 16.09
N ALA A 49 -10.65 -10.37 15.04
CA ALA A 49 -10.45 -11.35 13.96
C ALA A 49 -9.10 -11.15 13.24
N LEU A 50 -8.74 -9.91 12.91
CA LEU A 50 -7.47 -9.58 12.26
C LEU A 50 -6.25 -9.99 13.11
N MET A 51 -6.35 -9.86 14.44
CA MET A 51 -5.28 -10.28 15.34
C MET A 51 -5.03 -11.80 15.30
N GLU A 52 -6.07 -12.61 15.06
CA GLU A 52 -5.90 -14.06 14.85
C GLU A 52 -5.10 -14.35 13.57
N HIS A 53 -5.41 -13.66 12.47
CA HIS A 53 -4.67 -13.76 11.20
C HIS A 53 -3.21 -13.31 11.37
N ARG A 54 -2.97 -12.14 12.00
CA ARG A 54 -1.62 -11.62 12.29
C ARG A 54 -0.80 -12.63 13.10
N GLN A 55 -1.40 -13.24 14.12
CA GLN A 55 -0.72 -14.23 14.95
C GLN A 55 -0.42 -15.52 14.18
N ALA A 56 -1.35 -16.01 13.35
CA ALA A 56 -1.14 -17.19 12.52
C ALA A 56 0.00 -16.98 11.52
N HIS A 57 -0.01 -15.86 10.79
CA HIS A 57 1.04 -15.49 9.85
C HIS A 57 2.41 -15.35 10.55
N SER A 58 2.47 -14.66 11.70
CA SER A 58 3.73 -14.50 12.45
C SER A 58 4.34 -15.83 12.91
N LYS A 59 3.50 -16.77 13.38
CA LYS A 59 3.93 -18.13 13.74
C LYS A 59 4.47 -18.89 12.53
N GLU A 60 3.75 -18.84 11.41
CA GLU A 60 4.19 -19.48 10.17
C GLU A 60 5.52 -18.90 9.67
N ALA A 61 5.60 -17.57 9.54
CA ALA A 61 6.79 -16.87 9.05
C ALA A 61 8.02 -17.20 9.92
N THR A 62 7.85 -17.28 11.24
CA THR A 62 8.90 -17.70 12.17
C THR A 62 9.33 -19.15 11.94
N ALA A 63 8.37 -20.07 11.82
CA ALA A 63 8.65 -21.48 11.58
C ALA A 63 9.40 -21.71 10.26
N LYS A 64 8.98 -21.02 9.19
CA LYS A 64 9.62 -21.05 7.86
C LYS A 64 11.04 -20.48 7.89
N ARG A 65 11.21 -19.33 8.57
CA ARG A 65 12.53 -18.74 8.83
C ARG A 65 13.46 -19.72 9.56
N HIS A 66 12.98 -20.39 10.60
CA HIS A 66 13.75 -21.40 11.32
C HIS A 66 14.08 -22.62 10.45
N ALA A 67 13.15 -23.04 9.58
CA ALA A 67 13.39 -24.13 8.63
C ALA A 67 14.49 -23.79 7.59
N ARG A 68 14.64 -22.51 7.24
CA ARG A 68 15.77 -22.00 6.43
C ARG A 68 17.08 -21.87 7.22
N GLY A 69 17.07 -22.13 8.52
CA GLY A 69 18.24 -21.97 9.41
C GLY A 69 18.52 -20.52 9.81
N GLU A 70 17.61 -19.60 9.51
CA GLU A 70 17.73 -18.16 9.81
C GLU A 70 17.34 -17.88 11.27
N ILE A 71 18.09 -18.38 12.24
CA ILE A 71 17.76 -18.26 13.67
C ILE A 71 18.50 -17.06 14.27
N TYR A 72 17.79 -16.20 15.01
CA TYR A 72 18.43 -15.06 15.66
C TYR A 72 19.14 -15.48 16.95
N SER A 73 20.30 -14.88 17.21
CA SER A 73 21.00 -15.06 18.47
C SER A 73 20.28 -14.32 19.60
N LYS A 74 20.49 -14.76 20.86
CA LYS A 74 19.93 -14.08 22.04
C LYS A 74 20.28 -12.59 22.08
N ALA A 75 21.51 -12.24 21.69
CA ALA A 75 21.95 -10.85 21.60
C ALA A 75 21.21 -10.07 20.52
N ARG A 76 20.92 -10.70 19.36
CA ARG A 76 20.14 -10.06 18.28
C ARG A 76 18.70 -9.83 18.72
N VAL A 77 18.05 -10.80 19.36
CA VAL A 77 16.69 -10.64 19.88
C VAL A 77 16.64 -9.56 20.96
N ALA A 78 17.60 -9.55 21.90
CA ALA A 78 17.68 -8.49 22.91
C ALA A 78 17.84 -7.10 22.29
N ALA A 79 18.63 -6.97 21.22
CA ALA A 79 18.77 -5.71 20.49
C ALA A 79 17.48 -5.30 19.75
N ILE A 80 16.77 -6.25 19.15
CA ILE A 80 15.47 -6.00 18.51
C ILE A 80 14.47 -5.49 19.56
N ASN A 81 14.34 -6.18 20.69
CA ASN A 81 13.41 -5.80 21.75
C ASN A 81 13.78 -4.44 22.39
N ALA A 82 15.07 -4.09 22.44
CA ALA A 82 15.52 -2.79 22.94
C ALA A 82 15.24 -1.62 21.97
N LEU A 83 14.97 -1.90 20.70
CA LEU A 83 14.57 -0.89 19.70
C LEU A 83 13.05 -0.69 19.63
N ALA A 84 12.28 -1.56 20.28
CA ALA A 84 10.83 -1.41 20.34
C ALA A 84 10.46 -0.16 21.17
N PRO A 85 9.42 0.58 20.77
CA PRO A 85 8.97 1.73 21.55
C PRO A 85 8.51 1.28 22.93
N SER A 86 8.84 2.09 23.95
CA SER A 86 8.39 1.83 25.30
C SER A 86 6.89 2.11 25.46
N ARG A 87 6.27 1.52 26.48
CA ARG A 87 4.85 1.80 26.79
C ARG A 87 4.62 3.28 27.08
N GLU A 88 5.55 3.94 27.76
CA GLU A 88 5.48 5.36 28.10
C GLU A 88 5.49 6.25 26.85
N GLU A 89 6.36 5.96 25.88
CA GLU A 89 6.38 6.65 24.58
C GLU A 89 5.07 6.43 23.81
N MET A 90 4.56 5.21 23.79
CA MET A 90 3.29 4.90 23.13
C MET A 90 2.11 5.62 23.78
N ASP A 91 2.06 5.69 25.11
CA ASP A 91 1.02 6.45 25.83
C ASP A 91 1.11 7.96 25.57
N SER A 92 2.33 8.50 25.45
CA SER A 92 2.53 9.89 25.03
C SER A 92 2.01 10.14 23.60
N ASN A 93 2.28 9.21 22.67
CA ASN A 93 1.77 9.29 21.31
C ASN A 93 0.24 9.21 21.26
N VAL A 94 -0.37 8.32 22.04
CA VAL A 94 -1.84 8.22 22.19
C VAL A 94 -2.42 9.54 22.67
N LYS A 95 -1.78 10.18 23.65
CA LYS A 95 -2.23 11.47 24.16
C LYS A 95 -2.22 12.55 23.09
N GLY A 96 -1.09 12.72 22.39
CA GLY A 96 -0.95 13.74 21.36
C GLY A 96 -1.80 13.48 20.11
N LEU A 97 -1.98 12.21 19.73
CA LEU A 97 -2.67 11.87 18.48
C LEU A 97 -4.18 11.70 18.65
N TYR A 98 -4.66 11.11 19.76
CA TYR A 98 -6.07 10.73 19.92
C TYR A 98 -6.80 11.50 21.02
N LEU A 99 -6.18 11.77 22.18
CA LEU A 99 -6.90 12.40 23.30
C LEU A 99 -7.20 13.88 23.08
N GLU A 100 -6.53 14.53 22.14
CA GLU A 100 -6.77 15.94 21.78
C GLU A 100 -7.86 16.12 20.72
N GLN A 101 -8.41 15.02 20.18
CA GLN A 101 -9.44 15.07 19.15
C GLN A 101 -10.82 15.45 19.73
N GLY A 102 -11.68 16.07 18.90
CA GLY A 102 -12.98 16.59 19.33
C GLY A 102 -14.13 15.58 19.31
N THR A 103 -14.04 14.58 18.43
CA THR A 103 -15.07 13.55 18.20
C THR A 103 -14.47 12.17 18.01
N SER A 104 -15.30 11.13 18.15
CA SER A 104 -14.91 9.74 17.85
C SER A 104 -14.43 9.60 16.41
N GLU A 105 -15.10 10.27 15.48
CA GLU A 105 -14.74 10.30 14.06
C GLU A 105 -13.37 10.95 13.81
N ASP A 106 -13.05 12.05 14.50
CA ASP A 106 -11.74 12.70 14.41
C ASP A 106 -10.61 11.75 14.85
N VAL A 107 -10.84 10.93 15.87
CA VAL A 107 -9.89 9.88 16.31
C VAL A 107 -9.69 8.84 15.20
N LEU A 108 -10.77 8.36 14.58
CA LEU A 108 -10.70 7.39 13.48
C LEU A 108 -9.93 7.98 12.28
N ARG A 109 -10.20 9.23 11.91
CA ARG A 109 -9.50 9.96 10.83
C ARG A 109 -8.01 10.13 11.14
N ALA A 110 -7.67 10.52 12.37
CA ALA A 110 -6.28 10.69 12.81
C ALA A 110 -5.51 9.37 12.71
N HIS A 111 -6.10 8.26 13.18
CA HIS A 111 -5.48 6.94 13.07
C HIS A 111 -5.23 6.54 11.61
N ALA A 112 -6.26 6.66 10.76
CA ALA A 112 -6.18 6.27 9.35
C ALA A 112 -5.09 7.06 8.60
N ARG A 113 -5.02 8.38 8.79
CA ARG A 113 -3.98 9.23 8.17
C ARG A 113 -2.58 8.81 8.58
N THR A 114 -2.36 8.54 9.86
CA THR A 114 -1.02 8.24 10.39
C THR A 114 -0.57 6.81 10.06
N HIS A 115 -1.49 5.84 10.06
CA HIS A 115 -1.12 4.43 10.02
C HIS A 115 -1.49 3.69 8.74
N PHE A 116 -2.57 4.05 8.05
CA PHE A 116 -3.03 3.30 6.87
C PHE A 116 -2.39 3.80 5.58
N ALA A 117 -2.38 5.12 5.32
CA ALA A 117 -1.95 5.66 4.04
C ALA A 117 -0.54 5.21 3.63
N SER A 118 0.45 5.44 4.49
CA SER A 118 1.85 5.06 4.23
C SER A 118 2.14 3.61 4.60
N GLY A 119 1.52 3.11 5.68
CA GLY A 119 1.78 1.78 6.22
C GLY A 119 1.37 0.66 5.26
N LEU A 120 0.15 0.72 4.71
CA LEU A 120 -0.35 -0.29 3.77
C LEU A 120 0.47 -0.31 2.49
N VAL A 121 0.78 0.87 1.93
CA VAL A 121 1.60 1.00 0.73
C VAL A 121 2.99 0.41 0.96
N SER A 122 3.63 0.71 2.08
CA SER A 122 4.95 0.16 2.41
C SER A 122 4.94 -1.37 2.53
N LYS A 123 3.90 -1.94 3.17
CA LYS A 123 3.73 -3.40 3.31
C LYS A 123 3.49 -4.08 1.97
N ARG A 124 2.56 -3.58 1.16
CA ARG A 124 2.25 -4.07 -0.19
C ARG A 124 3.50 -4.12 -1.06
N LEU A 125 4.21 -3.00 -1.13
CA LEU A 125 5.47 -2.87 -1.86
C LEU A 125 6.59 -3.82 -1.37
N SER A 126 6.50 -4.32 -0.14
CA SER A 126 7.46 -5.26 0.44
C SER A 126 7.13 -6.72 0.13
N LEU A 127 5.94 -7.03 -0.40
CA LEU A 127 5.52 -8.39 -0.76
C LEU A 127 6.45 -9.03 -1.79
N ALA A 128 6.91 -8.25 -2.78
CA ALA A 128 7.88 -8.70 -3.78
C ALA A 128 9.25 -9.11 -3.20
N LEU A 129 9.54 -8.77 -1.94
CA LEU A 129 10.77 -9.13 -1.23
C LEU A 129 10.58 -10.34 -0.30
N MET A 130 9.37 -10.88 -0.21
CA MET A 130 9.09 -12.02 0.65
C MET A 130 9.70 -13.29 0.06
N PRO A 131 10.32 -14.15 0.88
CA PRO A 131 10.73 -15.48 0.44
C PRO A 131 9.56 -16.29 -0.16
N ASP A 132 9.84 -17.07 -1.21
CA ASP A 132 8.83 -17.85 -1.94
C ASP A 132 7.97 -18.74 -1.03
N ASP A 133 8.53 -19.25 0.07
CA ASP A 133 7.87 -20.18 1.00
C ASP A 133 6.90 -19.51 1.99
N ILE A 134 6.84 -18.17 2.00
CA ILE A 134 5.87 -17.37 2.78
C ILE A 134 5.11 -16.33 1.93
N ALA A 135 5.45 -16.16 0.65
CA ALA A 135 4.93 -15.08 -0.19
C ALA A 135 3.40 -15.10 -0.30
N GLU A 136 2.79 -16.30 -0.43
CA GLU A 136 1.33 -16.46 -0.47
C GLU A 136 0.68 -16.04 0.86
N SER A 137 1.15 -16.58 1.98
CA SER A 137 0.68 -16.20 3.33
C SER A 137 0.84 -14.70 3.61
N ALA A 138 1.90 -14.07 3.11
CA ALA A 138 2.10 -12.62 3.24
C ALA A 138 1.08 -11.81 2.40
N ARG A 139 0.72 -12.28 1.19
CA ARG A 139 -0.32 -11.67 0.37
C ARG A 139 -1.69 -11.77 1.04
N GLU A 140 -2.07 -12.97 1.51
CA GLU A 140 -3.32 -13.17 2.24
C GLU A 140 -3.41 -12.29 3.49
N MET A 141 -2.32 -12.17 4.25
CA MET A 141 -2.27 -11.27 5.41
C MET A 141 -2.43 -9.79 5.00
N GLN A 142 -1.80 -9.37 3.89
CA GLN A 142 -1.96 -8.01 3.39
C GLN A 142 -3.41 -7.72 2.98
N GLU A 143 -4.10 -8.68 2.33
CA GLU A 143 -5.53 -8.54 1.98
C GLU A 143 -6.40 -8.34 3.23
N HIS A 144 -6.13 -9.06 4.31
CA HIS A 144 -6.82 -8.87 5.58
C HIS A 144 -6.57 -7.49 6.20
N GLU A 145 -5.34 -6.99 6.16
CA GLU A 145 -4.99 -5.64 6.65
C GLU A 145 -5.70 -4.54 5.83
N GLU A 146 -5.72 -4.67 4.51
CA GLU A 146 -6.40 -3.74 3.60
C GLU A 146 -7.92 -3.78 3.79
N SER A 147 -8.50 -4.98 3.98
CA SER A 147 -9.93 -5.13 4.26
C SER A 147 -10.34 -4.44 5.57
N PHE A 148 -9.54 -4.58 6.63
CA PHE A 148 -9.79 -3.91 7.90
C PHE A 148 -9.67 -2.38 7.79
N ALA A 149 -8.61 -1.88 7.15
CA ALA A 149 -8.43 -0.46 6.93
C ALA A 149 -9.56 0.16 6.11
N ARG A 150 -10.10 -0.59 5.14
CA ARG A 150 -11.27 -0.18 4.37
C ARG A 150 -12.52 -0.08 5.22
N ALA A 151 -12.82 -1.11 6.01
CA ALA A 151 -13.96 -1.08 6.93
C ALA A 151 -13.86 0.12 7.90
N TRP A 152 -12.66 0.45 8.35
CA TRP A 152 -12.40 1.63 9.18
C TRP A 152 -12.69 2.95 8.46
N ILE A 153 -12.21 3.11 7.22
CA ILE A 153 -12.47 4.32 6.42
C ILE A 153 -13.97 4.43 6.08
N ASP A 154 -14.62 3.32 5.74
CA ASP A 154 -16.06 3.27 5.45
C ASP A 154 -16.91 3.63 6.67
N ALA A 155 -16.47 3.27 7.89
CA ALA A 155 -17.17 3.63 9.12
C ALA A 155 -17.26 5.16 9.32
N ILE A 156 -16.26 5.91 8.86
CA ILE A 156 -16.24 7.38 8.86
C ILE A 156 -17.32 7.92 7.90
N GLY A 157 -17.52 7.29 6.74
CA GLY A 157 -18.63 7.60 5.84
C GLY A 157 -18.53 8.95 5.11
N ASP A 158 -17.32 9.50 4.98
CA ASP A 158 -17.06 10.78 4.29
C ASP A 158 -16.29 10.56 2.98
N LEU A 159 -16.96 10.81 1.84
CA LEU A 159 -16.36 10.65 0.51
C LEU A 159 -15.16 11.58 0.29
N SER A 160 -15.15 12.77 0.88
CA SER A 160 -14.00 13.67 0.77
C SER A 160 -12.77 13.09 1.47
N PHE A 161 -12.98 12.44 2.61
CA PHE A 161 -11.93 11.76 3.34
C PHE A 161 -11.43 10.50 2.61
N VAL A 162 -12.33 9.74 1.97
CA VAL A 162 -11.93 8.61 1.11
C VAL A 162 -11.00 9.09 -0.01
N ASN A 163 -11.33 10.21 -0.66
CA ASN A 163 -10.48 10.77 -1.72
C ASN A 163 -9.14 11.28 -1.18
N GLU A 164 -9.14 11.95 -0.01
CA GLU A 164 -7.91 12.36 0.69
C GLU A 164 -7.00 11.15 0.95
N MET A 165 -7.54 10.05 1.49
CA MET A 165 -6.75 8.84 1.77
C MET A 165 -6.14 8.23 0.51
N ARG A 166 -6.87 8.23 -0.61
CA ARG A 166 -6.35 7.77 -1.91
C ARG A 166 -5.20 8.65 -2.41
N GLU A 167 -5.30 9.97 -2.25
CA GLU A 167 -4.21 10.89 -2.60
C GLU A 167 -2.97 10.61 -1.74
N LEU A 168 -3.13 10.47 -0.43
CA LEU A 168 -2.03 10.14 0.49
C LEU A 168 -1.36 8.80 0.17
N GLN A 169 -2.15 7.78 -0.21
CA GLN A 169 -1.58 6.50 -0.64
C GLN A 169 -0.79 6.64 -1.94
N ARG A 170 -1.28 7.40 -2.93
CA ARG A 170 -0.52 7.68 -4.18
C ARG A 170 0.78 8.42 -3.88
N GLU A 171 0.76 9.39 -2.97
CA GLU A 171 1.97 10.08 -2.50
C GLU A 171 2.95 9.11 -1.83
N ALA A 172 2.46 8.23 -0.97
CA ALA A 172 3.29 7.20 -0.33
C ALA A 172 3.92 6.25 -1.35
N VAL A 173 3.19 5.87 -2.42
CA VAL A 173 3.76 5.04 -3.49
C VAL A 173 4.91 5.77 -4.17
N MET A 174 4.76 7.05 -4.49
CA MET A 174 5.84 7.85 -5.06
C MET A 174 7.06 7.92 -4.13
N MET A 175 6.83 8.00 -2.82
CA MET A 175 7.91 8.07 -1.82
C MET A 175 8.66 6.74 -1.65
N PHE A 176 7.94 5.62 -1.63
CA PHE A 176 8.51 4.30 -1.32
C PHE A 176 8.90 3.47 -2.54
N ARG A 177 8.47 3.83 -3.75
CA ARG A 177 8.86 3.10 -4.96
C ARG A 177 10.34 3.34 -5.29
N THR A 178 11.06 2.26 -5.52
CA THR A 178 12.42 2.30 -6.09
C THR A 178 12.37 2.08 -7.61
N ALA A 179 13.39 2.54 -8.32
CA ALA A 179 13.49 2.38 -9.78
C ALA A 179 13.59 0.92 -10.24
N SER A 180 13.78 -0.03 -9.32
CA SER A 180 13.84 -1.46 -9.60
C SER A 180 12.48 -2.15 -9.60
N ARG A 181 11.41 -1.48 -9.13
CA ARG A 181 10.08 -2.09 -9.12
C ARG A 181 9.40 -1.99 -10.48
N PRO A 182 8.82 -3.08 -11.00
CA PRO A 182 8.02 -3.04 -12.22
C PRO A 182 6.76 -2.18 -12.05
N MET A 183 6.22 -1.70 -13.16
CA MET A 183 4.95 -0.98 -13.23
C MET A 183 4.11 -1.63 -14.32
N TYR A 184 2.94 -2.14 -13.95
CA TYR A 184 2.04 -2.84 -14.86
C TYR A 184 0.91 -1.91 -15.27
N LEU A 185 0.52 -1.94 -16.54
CA LEU A 185 -0.75 -1.37 -16.98
C LEU A 185 -1.82 -2.44 -16.83
N VAL A 186 -2.85 -2.15 -16.04
CA VAL A 186 -4.05 -2.99 -15.88
C VAL A 186 -5.21 -2.32 -16.59
N THR A 187 -6.00 -3.09 -17.34
CA THR A 187 -7.12 -2.59 -18.15
C THR A 187 -8.43 -3.31 -17.81
N TYR A 188 -9.56 -2.63 -18.00
CA TYR A 188 -10.89 -3.14 -17.70
C TYR A 188 -11.84 -2.97 -18.90
N PRO A 189 -12.76 -3.93 -19.17
CA PRO A 189 -13.04 -5.14 -18.38
C PRO A 189 -12.07 -6.30 -18.64
N GLU A 190 -11.33 -6.29 -19.76
CA GLU A 190 -10.30 -7.28 -20.06
C GLU A 190 -8.93 -6.69 -19.71
N SER A 191 -8.14 -7.42 -18.92
CA SER A 191 -6.75 -7.05 -18.64
C SER A 191 -5.85 -7.57 -19.76
N ASP A 192 -5.33 -6.66 -20.60
CA ASP A 192 -4.23 -6.98 -21.51
C ASP A 192 -2.94 -7.06 -20.67
N VAL A 193 -2.39 -8.27 -20.51
CA VAL A 193 -1.22 -8.49 -19.65
C VAL A 193 0.03 -7.87 -20.26
N MET A 194 0.53 -6.83 -19.62
CA MET A 194 1.87 -6.29 -19.86
C MET A 194 2.93 -7.31 -19.41
N ASN A 195 3.91 -7.63 -20.26
CA ASN A 195 4.97 -8.57 -19.86
C ASN A 195 5.94 -7.95 -18.84
N ASP A 196 6.56 -8.80 -18.02
CA ASP A 196 7.44 -8.39 -16.90
C ASP A 196 8.65 -7.56 -17.34
N GLU A 197 9.23 -7.84 -18.51
CA GLU A 197 10.38 -7.09 -19.00
C GLU A 197 9.99 -5.64 -19.32
N THR A 198 8.83 -5.45 -19.95
CA THR A 198 8.28 -4.13 -20.27
C THR A 198 7.89 -3.41 -18.99
N ALA A 199 7.25 -4.11 -18.05
CA ALA A 199 6.87 -3.54 -16.75
C ALA A 199 8.10 -3.09 -15.94
N ALA A 200 9.15 -3.91 -15.89
CA ALA A 200 10.41 -3.58 -15.24
C ALA A 200 11.12 -2.38 -15.90
N ALA A 201 11.10 -2.30 -17.23
CA ALA A 201 11.68 -1.18 -17.95
C ALA A 201 10.86 0.13 -17.76
N LEU A 202 9.53 0.03 -17.71
CA LEU A 202 8.65 1.15 -17.36
C LEU A 202 8.96 1.66 -15.94
N GLY A 203 9.08 0.77 -14.97
CA GLY A 203 9.42 1.10 -13.59
C GLY A 203 10.74 1.86 -13.41
N LYS A 204 11.76 1.53 -14.22
CA LYS A 204 13.05 2.25 -14.28
C LYS A 204 12.89 3.66 -14.83
N ALA A 205 12.04 3.87 -15.84
CA ALA A 205 11.84 5.16 -16.48
C ALA A 205 10.84 6.06 -15.72
N TRP A 206 10.01 5.47 -14.87
CA TRP A 206 8.83 6.09 -14.27
C TRP A 206 9.06 7.47 -13.62
N ASN A 207 10.06 7.60 -12.73
CA ASN A 207 10.30 8.90 -12.05
C ASN A 207 10.69 10.01 -13.04
N LYS A 208 11.36 9.65 -14.14
CA LYS A 208 11.69 10.61 -15.19
C LYS A 208 10.49 10.96 -16.05
N LEU A 209 9.59 10.00 -16.29
CA LEU A 209 8.32 10.22 -16.99
C LEU A 209 7.36 11.08 -16.17
N ASP A 210 7.28 10.88 -14.85
CA ASP A 210 6.48 11.72 -13.96
C ASP A 210 7.01 13.15 -13.91
N ALA A 211 8.32 13.34 -13.73
CA ALA A 211 8.94 14.67 -13.75
C ALA A 211 8.74 15.37 -15.11
N LEU A 212 8.80 14.61 -16.22
CA LEU A 212 8.52 15.14 -17.54
C LEU A 212 7.05 15.55 -17.68
N SER A 213 6.11 14.71 -17.24
CA SER A 213 4.67 15.02 -17.24
C SER A 213 4.38 16.33 -16.50
N GLN A 214 4.95 16.50 -15.31
CA GLN A 214 4.84 17.73 -14.53
C GLN A 214 5.38 18.95 -15.30
N SER A 215 6.55 18.82 -15.94
CA SER A 215 7.13 19.92 -16.73
C SER A 215 6.31 20.29 -17.98
N LEU A 216 5.52 19.35 -18.49
CA LEU A 216 4.59 19.56 -19.61
C LEU A 216 3.22 20.07 -19.16
N GLY A 217 2.95 20.15 -17.85
CA GLY A 217 1.65 20.53 -17.31
C GLY A 217 0.55 19.49 -17.56
N VAL A 218 0.92 18.22 -17.78
CA VAL A 218 -0.04 17.11 -17.89
C VAL A 218 0.00 16.26 -16.63
N GLN A 219 -1.07 15.50 -16.38
CA GLN A 219 -1.17 14.63 -15.20
C GLN A 219 -0.06 13.57 -15.22
N PRO A 220 0.75 13.45 -14.14
CA PRO A 220 1.77 12.41 -14.02
C PRO A 220 1.19 10.99 -14.08
N LEU A 221 1.99 10.01 -14.47
CA LEU A 221 1.56 8.61 -14.53
C LEU A 221 1.22 8.07 -13.14
N SER A 222 1.92 8.54 -12.10
CA SER A 222 1.58 8.25 -10.69
C SER A 222 0.17 8.66 -10.28
N GLY A 223 -0.42 9.65 -10.95
CA GLY A 223 -1.80 10.04 -10.73
C GLY A 223 -2.83 9.00 -11.18
N PHE A 224 -2.41 7.98 -11.93
CA PHE A 224 -3.25 6.90 -12.44
C PHE A 224 -2.96 5.54 -11.77
N ILE A 225 -2.23 5.54 -10.65
CA ILE A 225 -2.08 4.35 -9.83
C ILE A 225 -3.41 4.10 -9.13
N ALA A 226 -3.95 2.91 -9.31
CA ALA A 226 -5.11 2.44 -8.57
C ALA A 226 -4.66 1.52 -7.44
N PHE A 227 -5.52 1.40 -6.43
CA PHE A 227 -5.43 0.38 -5.41
C PHE A 227 -6.59 -0.59 -5.62
N ASP A 228 -6.44 -1.85 -5.20
CA ASP A 228 -7.44 -2.93 -5.40
C ASP A 228 -8.84 -2.55 -4.90
N GLU A 229 -8.91 -1.59 -3.99
CA GLU A 229 -10.14 -1.04 -3.42
C GLU A 229 -11.07 -0.38 -4.45
N GLU A 230 -10.55 -0.02 -5.62
CA GLU A 230 -11.34 0.66 -6.65
C GLU A 230 -12.13 -0.32 -7.56
N GLY A 231 -11.91 -1.64 -7.47
CA GLY A 231 -12.72 -2.69 -8.13
C GLY A 231 -12.87 -2.52 -9.66
N GLU A 232 -14.04 -2.83 -10.24
CA GLU A 232 -14.32 -2.60 -11.68
C GLU A 232 -14.33 -1.10 -12.07
N THR A 233 -14.37 -0.20 -11.08
CA THR A 233 -14.22 1.24 -11.28
C THR A 233 -12.77 1.71 -11.16
N ALA A 234 -11.83 0.81 -10.88
CA ALA A 234 -10.42 1.10 -10.70
C ALA A 234 -9.82 1.78 -11.91
N GLY A 235 -9.00 2.78 -11.62
CA GLY A 235 -8.31 3.55 -12.64
C GLY A 235 -9.12 4.66 -13.27
N ALA A 236 -8.53 5.30 -14.27
CA ALA A 236 -9.10 6.41 -14.99
C ALA A 236 -9.70 5.93 -16.33
N ALA A 237 -10.45 6.80 -17.01
CA ALA A 237 -10.81 6.52 -18.39
C ALA A 237 -9.53 6.31 -19.21
N ALA A 238 -9.43 5.25 -20.02
CA ALA A 238 -8.20 4.95 -20.76
C ALA A 238 -7.76 6.11 -21.67
N SER A 239 -8.71 6.92 -22.14
CA SER A 239 -8.47 8.15 -22.90
C SER A 239 -7.70 9.22 -22.13
N GLU A 240 -7.87 9.31 -20.82
CA GLU A 240 -7.16 10.28 -19.97
C GLU A 240 -5.68 9.91 -19.86
N ILE A 241 -5.38 8.65 -19.56
CA ILE A 241 -4.01 8.13 -19.51
C ILE A 241 -3.34 8.24 -20.88
N LEU A 242 -4.08 7.90 -21.95
CA LEU A 242 -3.60 8.01 -23.33
C LEU A 242 -3.15 9.43 -23.67
N THR A 243 -3.83 10.45 -23.14
CA THR A 243 -3.47 11.85 -23.35
C THR A 243 -2.10 12.16 -22.76
N THR A 244 -1.85 11.73 -21.52
CA THR A 244 -0.52 11.85 -20.89
C THR A 244 0.55 11.09 -21.67
N VAL A 245 0.30 9.83 -22.05
CA VAL A 245 1.28 9.00 -22.78
C VAL A 245 1.66 9.62 -24.12
N ARG A 246 0.70 10.16 -24.87
CA ARG A 246 0.96 10.84 -26.15
C ARG A 246 1.78 12.12 -25.97
N ALA A 247 1.52 12.89 -24.93
CA ALA A 247 2.31 14.08 -24.61
C ALA A 247 3.77 13.71 -24.28
N LEU A 248 3.98 12.63 -23.52
CA LEU A 248 5.32 12.12 -23.20
C LEU A 248 6.08 11.66 -24.44
N ILE A 249 5.43 10.92 -25.35
CA ILE A 249 6.04 10.49 -26.63
C ILE A 249 6.50 11.71 -27.42
N ALA A 250 5.61 12.67 -27.66
CA ALA A 250 5.91 13.87 -28.45
C ALA A 250 7.07 14.67 -27.85
N ALA A 251 7.10 14.84 -26.53
CA ALA A 251 8.16 15.55 -25.84
C ALA A 251 9.52 14.83 -25.95
N ILE A 252 9.56 13.51 -25.80
CA ILE A 252 10.79 12.73 -25.93
C ILE A 252 11.29 12.73 -27.38
N GLU A 253 10.40 12.61 -28.37
CA GLU A 253 10.72 12.65 -29.79
C GLU A 253 11.32 14.00 -30.20
N SER A 254 10.75 15.11 -29.72
CA SER A 254 11.23 16.48 -29.99
C SER A 254 12.70 16.71 -29.63
N GLY A 255 13.25 15.91 -28.71
CA GLY A 255 14.63 16.02 -28.25
C GLY A 255 14.89 17.12 -27.22
N ALA A 256 13.86 17.87 -26.80
CA ALA A 256 13.97 18.91 -25.77
C ALA A 256 14.36 18.36 -24.38
N HIS A 257 14.06 17.07 -24.11
CA HIS A 257 14.31 16.43 -22.82
C HIS A 257 15.20 15.20 -22.96
N LYS A 258 16.22 15.08 -22.10
CA LYS A 258 17.11 13.91 -22.06
C LYS A 258 16.49 12.81 -21.20
N ILE A 259 16.29 11.64 -21.79
CA ILE A 259 15.88 10.43 -21.10
C ILE A 259 16.88 9.30 -21.39
N ALA A 260 17.25 8.53 -20.36
CA ALA A 260 18.09 7.36 -20.54
C ALA A 260 17.32 6.29 -21.35
N SER A 261 18.03 5.49 -22.15
CA SER A 261 17.42 4.45 -22.97
C SER A 261 16.24 4.94 -23.83
N LYS A 262 16.35 6.15 -24.42
CA LYS A 262 15.29 6.83 -25.21
C LYS A 262 14.52 5.89 -26.14
N LYS A 263 15.21 5.05 -26.91
CA LYS A 263 14.59 4.11 -27.84
C LYS A 263 13.66 3.12 -27.12
N GLN A 264 14.15 2.47 -26.07
CA GLN A 264 13.37 1.52 -25.27
C GLN A 264 12.17 2.20 -24.59
N VAL A 265 12.36 3.40 -24.04
CA VAL A 265 11.26 4.15 -23.42
C VAL A 265 10.18 4.52 -24.44
N LEU A 266 10.56 4.95 -25.65
CA LEU A 266 9.60 5.23 -26.72
C LEU A 266 8.85 3.97 -27.17
N GLU A 267 9.52 2.82 -27.28
CA GLU A 267 8.88 1.54 -27.60
C GLU A 267 7.83 1.14 -26.55
N ILE A 268 8.16 1.31 -25.27
CA ILE A 268 7.24 1.07 -24.15
C ILE A 268 6.03 2.01 -24.22
N LEU A 269 6.27 3.33 -24.36
CA LEU A 269 5.19 4.31 -24.43
C LEU A 269 4.32 4.10 -25.67
N ALA A 270 4.89 3.69 -26.81
CA ALA A 270 4.14 3.36 -28.00
C ALA A 270 3.24 2.13 -27.80
N SER A 271 3.75 1.11 -27.11
CA SER A 271 2.96 -0.07 -26.70
C SER A 271 1.79 0.33 -25.79
N LEU A 272 2.07 1.11 -24.74
CA LEU A 272 1.02 1.65 -23.84
C LEU A 272 -0.02 2.47 -24.62
N SER A 273 0.42 3.34 -25.52
CA SER A 273 -0.46 4.16 -26.37
C SER A 273 -1.38 3.30 -27.24
N ALA A 274 -0.87 2.21 -27.82
CA ALA A 274 -1.67 1.30 -28.62
C ALA A 274 -2.72 0.56 -27.77
N THR A 275 -2.33 0.00 -26.62
CA THR A 275 -3.24 -0.67 -25.69
C THR A 275 -4.31 0.29 -25.18
N LEU A 276 -3.92 1.47 -24.69
CA LEU A 276 -4.85 2.49 -24.20
C LEU A 276 -5.79 3.00 -25.29
N ALA A 277 -5.34 3.12 -26.54
CA ALA A 277 -6.21 3.49 -27.66
C ALA A 277 -7.26 2.42 -27.97
N LYS A 278 -6.89 1.13 -27.92
CA LYS A 278 -7.83 0.01 -28.07
C LYS A 278 -8.89 0.05 -26.97
N VAL A 279 -8.46 0.17 -25.71
CA VAL A 279 -9.36 0.21 -24.54
C VAL A 279 -10.24 1.46 -24.54
N ALA A 280 -9.70 2.63 -24.90
CA ALA A 280 -10.49 3.85 -25.04
C ALA A 280 -11.56 3.73 -26.13
N GLY A 281 -11.26 3.02 -27.22
CA GLY A 281 -12.20 2.76 -28.32
C GLY A 281 -13.44 1.96 -27.90
N SER A 282 -13.35 1.15 -26.83
CA SER A 282 -14.48 0.45 -26.23
C SER A 282 -15.07 1.14 -25.00
N GLY A 283 -14.58 2.34 -24.64
CA GLY A 283 -15.00 3.05 -23.43
C GLY A 283 -14.45 2.45 -22.12
N GLY A 284 -13.40 1.64 -22.20
CA GLY A 284 -12.80 0.97 -21.05
C GLY A 284 -11.94 1.89 -20.16
N ARG A 285 -11.49 1.31 -19.05
CA ARG A 285 -10.69 1.99 -18.01
C ARG A 285 -9.32 1.34 -17.90
N ALA A 286 -8.37 2.07 -17.33
CA ALA A 286 -7.05 1.55 -17.04
C ALA A 286 -6.43 2.22 -15.81
N CYS A 287 -5.52 1.51 -15.16
CA CYS A 287 -4.68 2.00 -14.07
C CYS A 287 -3.27 1.44 -14.19
N PHE A 288 -2.37 1.99 -13.38
CA PHE A 288 -1.08 1.36 -13.13
C PHE A 288 -1.08 0.64 -11.79
N ASP A 289 -0.52 -0.56 -11.79
CA ASP A 289 -0.28 -1.35 -10.59
C ASP A 289 1.23 -1.49 -10.34
N VAL A 290 1.58 -1.57 -9.07
CA VAL A 290 2.93 -1.78 -8.55
C VAL A 290 3.18 -3.24 -8.16
N ASP A 291 2.13 -4.06 -8.04
CA ASP A 291 2.20 -5.48 -7.71
C ASP A 291 1.16 -6.26 -8.54
N VAL A 292 1.62 -7.20 -9.37
CA VAL A 292 0.80 -8.27 -9.96
C VAL A 292 1.38 -9.61 -9.52
#